data_AF-A0A3B3RX90-F1
#
_entry.id   AF-A0A3B3RX90-F1
#
_cell.length_a   1.000
_cell.length_b   1.000
_cell.length_c   1.000
_cell.angle_alpha   90.00
_cell.angle_beta   90.00
_cell.angle_gamma   90.00
#
_symmetry.space_group_name_H-M   'P 1'
#
loop_
_entity.id
_entity.type
_entity.pdbx_description
1 polymer ?
#
loop_
_entity_poly.entity_id
_entity_poly.type
_entity_poly.pdbx_seq_one_letter_code
_entity_poly.pdbx_strand_id
1 'polypeptide(L)'
;MVQFRFLGILMAVAIRTKKPLDLHLAPWVWKQLCSIPLSGQDLEEVDLLTYRSLQGILHLDNSGITEENFSVMIPLDSFTVHSADGKLVPVVPGGNNIPLTFANRNDYVEHALHYRLHEMDQQVMAVREGMSSIIPVPLLSLLTAKQLEQLVCGLPEVSVEMLKKVVRYRDITDSHQLIGWLWQSLEEFTNEERVLFLRFVSGRSRLPSNPADITQKFQIIKVDRILQFDFL
;
A
#
# COMPACT_ATOMS: atom_id res chain seq x y z
N MET A 1 -1.80 5.83 -19.56
CA MET A 1 -3.26 5.98 -19.30
C MET A 1 -4.04 4.68 -19.45
N VAL A 2 -4.00 3.99 -20.60
CA VAL A 2 -4.76 2.72 -20.82
C VAL A 2 -4.46 1.65 -19.76
N GLN A 3 -3.19 1.48 -19.38
CA GLN A 3 -2.78 0.52 -18.35
C GLN A 3 -3.37 0.81 -16.96
N PHE A 4 -3.47 2.08 -16.57
CA PHE A 4 -4.09 2.49 -15.30
C PHE A 4 -5.60 2.22 -15.29
N ARG A 5 -6.28 2.52 -16.39
CA ARG A 5 -7.69 2.17 -16.56
C ARG A 5 -7.91 0.65 -16.47
N PHE A 6 -7.04 -0.13 -17.11
CA PHE A 6 -7.09 -1.59 -17.00
C PHE A 6 -6.85 -2.08 -15.56
N LEU A 7 -5.89 -1.51 -14.83
CA LEU A 7 -5.70 -1.80 -13.41
C LEU A 7 -6.97 -1.54 -12.60
N GLY A 8 -7.66 -0.43 -12.85
CA GLY A 8 -8.95 -0.13 -12.23
C GLY A 8 -10.03 -1.18 -12.51
N ILE A 9 -10.09 -1.67 -13.75
CA ILE A 9 -11.01 -2.77 -14.12
C ILE A 9 -10.65 -4.04 -13.34
N LEU A 10 -9.37 -4.40 -13.24
CA LEU A 10 -8.92 -5.57 -12.46
C LEU A 10 -9.29 -5.44 -10.98
N MET A 11 -9.07 -4.27 -10.38
CA MET A 11 -9.49 -3.99 -8.99
C MET A 11 -11.00 -4.20 -8.83
N ALA A 12 -11.82 -3.69 -9.75
CA ALA A 12 -13.26 -3.86 -9.66
C ALA A 12 -13.73 -5.31 -9.90
N VAL A 13 -13.06 -6.05 -10.78
CA VAL A 13 -13.26 -7.50 -10.93
C VAL A 13 -12.92 -8.23 -9.64
N ALA A 14 -11.83 -7.89 -8.96
CA ALA A 14 -11.43 -8.50 -7.69
C ALA A 14 -12.51 -8.32 -6.61
N ILE A 15 -13.02 -7.08 -6.47
CA ILE A 15 -14.09 -6.75 -5.54
C ILE A 15 -15.39 -7.52 -5.85
N ARG A 16 -15.76 -7.62 -7.13
CA ARG A 16 -16.97 -8.33 -7.58
C ARG A 16 -16.86 -9.84 -7.43
N THR A 17 -15.70 -10.41 -7.75
CA THR A 17 -15.49 -11.86 -7.75
C THR A 17 -14.99 -12.41 -6.42
N LYS A 18 -14.70 -11.53 -5.44
CA LYS A 18 -14.12 -11.89 -4.14
C LYS A 18 -12.79 -12.64 -4.27
N LYS A 19 -12.03 -12.31 -5.33
CA LYS A 19 -10.68 -12.83 -5.59
C LYS A 19 -9.69 -11.70 -5.44
N PRO A 20 -9.03 -11.58 -4.27
CA PRO A 20 -8.16 -10.44 -3.99
C PRO A 20 -6.92 -10.41 -4.90
N LEU A 21 -6.44 -9.21 -5.18
CA LEU A 21 -5.18 -8.96 -5.88
C LEU A 21 -4.04 -8.81 -4.87
N ASP A 22 -2.84 -9.24 -5.24
CA ASP A 22 -1.63 -9.00 -4.43
C ASP A 22 -1.00 -7.67 -4.87
N LEU A 23 -1.59 -6.54 -4.43
CA LEU A 23 -1.09 -5.20 -4.72
C LEU A 23 -0.47 -4.57 -3.48
N HIS A 24 0.71 -3.98 -3.69
CA HIS A 24 1.47 -3.23 -2.67
C HIS A 24 1.57 -1.77 -3.08
N LEU A 25 0.48 -1.02 -2.92
CA LEU A 25 0.42 0.41 -3.22
C LEU A 25 0.69 1.23 -1.96
N ALA A 26 1.26 2.42 -2.15
CA ALA A 26 1.46 3.37 -1.06
C ALA A 26 0.11 3.76 -0.42
N PRO A 27 0.03 3.94 0.91
CA PRO A 27 -1.23 4.18 1.64
C PRO A 27 -2.08 5.33 1.05
N TRP A 28 -1.43 6.43 0.67
CA TRP A 28 -2.09 7.60 0.10
C TRP A 28 -2.80 7.35 -1.23
N VAL A 29 -2.43 6.32 -2.01
CA VAL A 29 -3.08 5.98 -3.28
C VAL A 29 -4.51 5.52 -3.00
N TRP A 30 -4.71 4.77 -1.92
CA TRP A 30 -6.05 4.36 -1.49
C TRP A 30 -6.91 5.56 -1.06
N LYS A 31 -6.30 6.59 -0.43
CA LYS A 31 -6.99 7.86 -0.13
C LYS A 31 -7.42 8.57 -1.42
N GLN A 32 -6.51 8.73 -2.38
CA GLN A 32 -6.82 9.36 -3.67
C GLN A 32 -7.89 8.58 -4.45
N LEU A 33 -7.82 7.24 -4.44
CA LEU A 33 -8.85 6.36 -5.03
C LEU A 33 -10.21 6.48 -4.35
N CYS A 34 -10.30 7.00 -3.12
CA CYS A 34 -11.55 7.33 -2.43
C CYS A 34 -11.94 8.82 -2.55
N SER A 35 -11.17 9.63 -3.29
CA SER A 35 -11.30 11.09 -3.32
C SER A 35 -11.13 11.76 -1.95
N ILE A 36 -10.33 11.15 -1.08
CA ILE A 36 -9.94 11.74 0.21
C ILE A 36 -8.73 12.66 -0.04
N PRO A 37 -8.80 13.95 0.35
CA PRO A 37 -7.68 14.87 0.20
C PRO A 37 -6.42 14.38 0.92
N LEU A 38 -5.27 14.62 0.29
CA LEU A 38 -3.97 14.37 0.90
C LEU A 38 -3.47 15.60 1.66
N SER A 39 -2.52 15.35 2.56
CA SER A 39 -1.92 16.32 3.47
C SER A 39 -0.40 16.10 3.56
N GLY A 40 0.32 17.02 4.20
CA GLY A 40 1.76 16.86 4.43
C GLY A 40 2.14 15.58 5.18
N GLN A 41 1.27 15.10 6.08
CA GLN A 41 1.48 13.83 6.80
C GLN A 41 1.47 12.62 5.85
N ASP A 42 0.66 12.67 4.79
CA ASP A 42 0.64 11.61 3.78
C ASP A 42 1.96 11.58 2.98
N LEU A 43 2.54 12.76 2.70
CA LEU A 43 3.86 12.84 2.09
C LEU A 43 4.95 12.35 3.05
N GLU A 44 4.87 12.68 4.34
CA GLU A 44 5.82 12.21 5.35
C GLU A 44 5.84 10.67 5.44
N GLU A 45 4.68 10.03 5.36
CA GLU A 45 4.54 8.57 5.40
C GLU A 45 5.15 7.89 4.16
N VAL A 46 5.01 8.51 2.97
CA VAL A 46 5.41 7.89 1.70
C VAL A 46 6.82 8.30 1.25
N ASP A 47 7.22 9.53 1.49
CA ASP A 47 8.52 10.09 1.12
C ASP A 47 9.03 11.06 2.20
N LEU A 48 9.52 10.46 3.28
CA LEU A 48 10.09 11.16 4.42
C LEU A 48 11.24 12.10 4.05
N LEU A 49 12.04 11.75 3.03
CA LEU A 49 13.19 12.56 2.62
C LEU A 49 12.74 13.84 1.93
N THR A 50 11.78 13.75 1.01
CA THR A 50 11.19 14.95 0.38
C THR A 50 10.51 15.81 1.44
N TYR A 51 9.70 15.22 2.32
CA TYR A 51 9.03 15.95 3.38
C TYR A 51 10.02 16.70 4.28
N ARG A 52 11.06 16.02 4.78
CA ARG A 52 12.11 16.64 5.61
C ARG A 52 12.87 17.74 4.89
N SER A 53 13.14 17.57 3.60
CA SER A 53 13.82 18.58 2.79
C SER A 53 12.98 19.85 2.70
N LEU A 54 11.67 19.74 2.46
CA LEU A 54 10.74 20.86 2.44
C LEU A 54 10.62 21.53 3.81
N GLN A 55 10.51 20.75 4.88
CA GLN A 55 10.49 21.28 6.26
C GLN A 55 11.79 21.99 6.63
N GLY A 56 12.94 21.50 6.16
CA GLY A 56 14.25 22.14 6.36
C GLY A 56 14.38 23.48 5.63
N ILE A 57 13.71 23.66 4.50
CA ILE A 57 13.64 24.95 3.79
C ILE A 57 12.71 25.93 4.54
N LEU A 58 11.62 25.42 5.13
CA LEU A 58 10.62 26.23 5.82
C LEU A 58 11.11 26.71 7.20
N HIS A 59 11.65 25.79 8.00
CA HIS A 59 12.03 25.99 9.40
C HIS A 59 13.55 26.10 9.54
N LEU A 60 14.07 27.30 9.29
CA LEU A 60 15.50 27.61 9.36
C LEU A 60 15.98 27.97 10.78
N ASP A 61 15.10 27.91 11.78
CA ASP A 61 15.45 28.25 13.16
C ASP A 61 16.59 27.36 13.67
N ASN A 62 17.64 27.98 14.23
CA ASN A 62 18.86 27.29 14.71
C ASN A 62 19.68 26.56 13.63
N SER A 63 19.40 26.75 12.34
CA SER A 63 20.18 26.15 11.25
C SER A 63 21.49 26.89 10.92
N GLY A 64 21.62 28.14 11.37
CA GLY A 64 22.71 29.03 10.94
C GLY A 64 22.57 29.54 9.49
N ILE A 65 21.45 29.22 8.82
CA ILE A 65 21.14 29.69 7.48
C ILE A 65 20.56 31.11 7.58
N THR A 66 21.21 32.04 6.90
CA THR A 66 20.80 33.44 6.76
C THR A 66 20.45 33.72 5.31
N GLU A 67 19.87 34.88 5.03
CA GLU A 67 19.59 35.30 3.65
C GLU A 67 20.86 35.32 2.77
N GLU A 68 22.00 35.71 3.33
CA GLU A 68 23.28 35.82 2.61
C GLU A 68 23.87 34.46 2.19
N ASN A 69 23.64 33.40 3.00
CA ASN A 69 24.20 32.07 2.74
C ASN A 69 23.16 31.05 2.22
N PHE A 70 21.90 31.47 2.04
CA PHE A 70 20.78 30.60 1.70
C PHE A 70 21.02 29.79 0.42
N SER A 71 21.47 30.44 -0.67
CA SER A 71 21.71 29.78 -1.96
C SER A 71 22.90 28.81 -1.95
N VAL A 72 23.83 28.98 -1.01
CA VAL A 72 24.97 28.07 -0.81
C VAL A 72 24.54 26.84 0.00
N MET A 73 23.70 27.03 1.02
CA MET A 73 23.24 25.97 1.92
C MET A 73 22.07 25.15 1.34
N ILE A 74 21.23 25.77 0.52
CA ILE A 74 20.09 25.13 -0.16
C ILE A 74 20.35 25.27 -1.67
N PRO A 75 21.01 24.28 -2.31
CA PRO A 75 21.42 24.34 -3.70
C PRO A 75 20.24 24.01 -4.64
N LEU A 76 19.16 24.77 -4.53
CA LEU A 76 18.00 24.73 -5.43
C LEU A 76 17.94 26.06 -6.18
N ASP A 77 18.04 25.99 -7.51
CA ASP A 77 18.17 27.19 -8.34
C ASP A 77 16.87 27.97 -8.49
N SER A 78 15.73 27.28 -8.56
CA SER A 78 14.46 27.87 -8.96
C SER A 78 13.25 27.11 -8.40
N PHE A 79 12.03 27.54 -8.75
CA PHE A 79 10.77 26.91 -8.37
C PHE A 79 10.53 25.62 -9.17
N THR A 80 11.43 24.66 -8.99
CA THR A 80 11.45 23.36 -9.65
C THR A 80 11.73 22.24 -8.66
N VAL A 81 11.14 21.08 -8.91
CA VAL A 81 11.35 19.86 -8.12
C VAL A 81 11.68 18.69 -9.03
N HIS A 82 12.25 17.63 -8.47
CA HIS A 82 12.32 16.35 -9.16
C HIS A 82 10.96 15.66 -9.10
N SER A 83 10.42 15.32 -10.26
CA SER A 83 9.26 14.44 -10.39
C SER A 83 9.60 13.00 -9.96
N ALA A 84 8.57 12.17 -9.80
CA ALA A 84 8.71 10.75 -9.51
C ALA A 84 9.49 9.96 -10.59
N ASP A 85 9.57 10.46 -11.82
CA ASP A 85 10.42 9.90 -12.89
C ASP A 85 11.81 10.57 -13.01
N GLY A 86 12.17 11.42 -12.03
CA GLY A 86 13.48 12.04 -11.89
C GLY A 86 13.68 13.32 -12.70
N LYS A 87 12.70 13.77 -13.47
CA LYS A 87 12.79 14.99 -14.28
C LYS A 87 12.64 16.23 -13.41
N LEU A 88 13.41 17.26 -13.74
CA LEU A 88 13.22 18.57 -13.12
C LEU A 88 12.01 19.26 -13.76
N VAL A 89 11.01 19.58 -12.95
CA VAL A 89 9.75 20.18 -13.41
C VAL A 89 9.38 21.42 -12.58
N PRO A 90 8.79 22.45 -13.21
CA PRO A 90 8.38 23.65 -12.50
C PRO A 90 7.13 23.38 -11.66
N VAL A 91 7.12 23.85 -10.40
CA VAL A 91 5.96 23.71 -9.49
C VAL A 91 4.89 24.78 -9.69
N VAL A 92 5.23 25.81 -10.46
CA VAL A 92 4.33 26.90 -10.89
C VAL A 92 4.58 27.22 -12.36
N PRO A 93 3.62 27.83 -13.08
CA PRO A 93 3.86 28.30 -14.45
C PRO A 93 5.09 29.22 -14.53
N GLY A 94 6.07 28.86 -15.34
CA GLY A 94 7.33 29.62 -15.47
C GLY A 94 8.32 29.45 -14.32
N GLY A 95 8.10 28.49 -13.41
CA GLY A 95 8.91 28.28 -12.19
C GLY A 95 10.42 28.15 -12.42
N ASN A 96 10.84 27.65 -13.58
CA ASN A 96 12.25 27.58 -13.99
C ASN A 96 12.97 28.95 -13.98
N ASN A 97 12.22 30.04 -14.13
CA ASN A 97 12.74 31.42 -14.17
C ASN A 97 12.53 32.16 -12.85
N ILE A 98 11.92 31.52 -11.84
CA ILE A 98 11.66 32.11 -10.53
C ILE A 98 12.73 31.58 -9.59
N PRO A 99 13.76 32.36 -9.24
CA PRO A 99 14.82 31.90 -8.36
C PRO A 99 14.27 31.62 -6.97
N LEU A 100 14.76 30.55 -6.34
CA LEU A 100 14.49 30.31 -4.93
C LEU A 100 15.36 31.25 -4.10
N THR A 101 14.72 31.98 -3.19
CA THR A 101 15.37 32.96 -2.31
C THR A 101 14.90 32.75 -0.88
N PHE A 102 15.64 33.32 0.07
CA PHE A 102 15.22 33.28 1.47
C PHE A 102 13.81 33.87 1.67
N ALA A 103 13.48 34.97 0.96
CA ALA A 103 12.20 35.66 1.12
C ALA A 103 10.99 34.87 0.57
N ASN A 104 11.15 34.13 -0.52
CA ASN A 104 10.05 33.40 -1.19
C ASN A 104 10.02 31.88 -0.88
N ARG A 105 10.83 31.42 0.08
CA ARG A 105 10.95 30.00 0.43
C ARG A 105 9.64 29.36 0.89
N ASN A 106 8.78 30.12 1.57
CA ASN A 106 7.48 29.63 2.03
C ASN A 106 6.59 29.29 0.85
N ASP A 107 6.51 30.19 -0.13
CA ASP A 107 5.74 29.99 -1.37
C ASP A 107 6.29 28.78 -2.15
N TYR A 108 7.62 28.65 -2.24
CA TYR A 108 8.23 27.48 -2.86
C TYR A 108 7.80 26.17 -2.18
N VAL A 109 7.90 26.10 -0.86
CA VAL A 109 7.55 24.90 -0.09
C VAL A 109 6.07 24.55 -0.26
N GLU A 110 5.17 25.54 -0.25
CA GLU A 110 3.75 25.33 -0.48
C GLU A 110 3.48 24.72 -1.87
N HIS A 111 4.05 25.31 -2.91
CA HIS A 111 3.86 24.82 -4.29
C HIS A 111 4.55 23.48 -4.54
N ALA A 112 5.72 23.24 -3.95
CA ALA A 112 6.42 21.96 -4.03
C ALA A 112 5.65 20.84 -3.32
N LEU A 113 5.09 21.13 -2.14
CA LEU A 113 4.21 20.20 -1.43
C LEU A 113 2.96 19.91 -2.25
N HIS A 114 2.29 20.95 -2.75
CA HIS A 114 1.10 20.80 -3.60
C HIS A 114 1.40 19.96 -4.84
N TYR A 115 2.50 20.24 -5.55
CA TYR A 115 2.92 19.43 -6.69
C TYR A 115 3.07 17.95 -6.31
N ARG A 116 3.77 17.63 -5.22
CA ARG A 116 4.01 16.24 -4.80
C ARG A 116 2.73 15.50 -4.42
N LEU A 117 1.79 16.17 -3.77
CA LEU A 117 0.50 15.57 -3.41
C LEU A 117 -0.41 15.30 -4.63
N HIS A 118 -0.24 16.06 -5.71
CA HIS A 118 -1.08 15.99 -6.91
C HIS A 118 -0.39 15.37 -8.13
N GLU A 119 0.85 14.92 -7.98
CA GLU A 119 1.70 14.40 -9.07
C GLU A 119 1.08 13.19 -9.81
N MET A 120 0.25 12.40 -9.11
CA MET A 120 -0.34 11.18 -9.64
C MET A 120 -1.84 11.28 -9.96
N ASP A 121 -2.44 12.47 -9.91
CA ASP A 121 -3.89 12.64 -10.01
C ASP A 121 -4.47 12.08 -11.31
N GLN A 122 -3.78 12.27 -12.45
CA GLN A 122 -4.24 11.74 -13.73
C GLN A 122 -4.29 10.21 -13.73
N GLN A 123 -3.26 9.57 -13.19
CA GLN A 123 -3.13 8.12 -13.10
C GLN A 123 -4.22 7.56 -12.18
N VAL A 124 -4.43 8.17 -11.01
CA VAL A 124 -5.51 7.81 -10.07
C VAL A 124 -6.87 7.98 -10.73
N MET A 125 -7.12 9.08 -11.45
CA MET A 125 -8.37 9.30 -12.16
C MET A 125 -8.64 8.20 -13.19
N ALA A 126 -7.62 7.77 -13.94
CA ALA A 126 -7.77 6.65 -14.88
C ALA A 126 -8.07 5.31 -14.17
N VAL A 127 -7.44 5.03 -13.03
CA VAL A 127 -7.79 3.84 -12.22
C VAL A 127 -9.23 3.93 -11.74
N ARG A 128 -9.67 5.07 -11.21
CA ARG A 128 -11.07 5.30 -10.78
C ARG A 128 -12.06 5.12 -11.93
N GLU A 129 -11.72 5.63 -13.12
CA GLU A 129 -12.53 5.43 -14.33
C GLU A 129 -12.67 3.94 -14.66
N GLY A 130 -11.57 3.18 -14.61
CA GLY A 130 -11.58 1.74 -14.80
C GLY A 130 -12.44 1.01 -13.77
N MET A 131 -12.37 1.40 -12.49
CA MET A 131 -13.19 0.80 -11.44
C MET A 131 -14.69 1.06 -11.66
N SER A 132 -15.02 2.25 -12.16
CA SER A 132 -16.40 2.69 -12.38
C SER A 132 -17.16 1.88 -13.44
N SER A 133 -16.44 1.12 -14.28
CA SER A 133 -17.08 0.27 -15.30
C SER A 133 -17.80 -0.95 -14.72
N ILE A 134 -17.58 -1.27 -13.45
CA ILE A 134 -18.17 -2.43 -12.75
C ILE A 134 -18.78 -2.02 -11.41
N ILE A 135 -18.14 -1.09 -10.68
CA ILE A 135 -18.60 -0.63 -9.36
C ILE A 135 -19.22 0.76 -9.50
N PRO A 136 -20.43 1.01 -8.94
CA PRO A 136 -21.01 2.34 -8.91
C PRO A 136 -20.08 3.38 -8.26
N VAL A 137 -19.83 4.49 -8.96
CA VAL A 137 -18.94 5.58 -8.50
C VAL A 137 -19.24 6.06 -7.08
N PRO A 138 -20.52 6.24 -6.65
CA PRO A 138 -20.81 6.69 -5.28
C PRO A 138 -20.25 5.76 -4.20
N LEU A 139 -20.15 4.45 -4.46
CA LEU A 139 -19.59 3.51 -3.49
C LEU A 139 -18.09 3.75 -3.25
N LEU A 140 -17.36 4.19 -4.27
CA LEU A 140 -15.92 4.46 -4.13
C LEU A 140 -15.65 5.64 -3.20
N SER A 141 -16.56 6.61 -3.15
CA SER A 141 -16.43 7.81 -2.31
C SER A 141 -16.99 7.64 -0.89
N LEU A 142 -17.72 6.54 -0.61
CA LEU A 142 -18.22 6.22 0.73
C LEU A 142 -17.25 5.36 1.54
N LEU A 143 -16.27 4.75 0.88
CA LEU A 143 -15.28 3.88 1.52
C LEU A 143 -14.13 4.68 2.11
N THR A 144 -13.66 4.26 3.27
CA THR A 144 -12.33 4.66 3.75
C THR A 144 -11.24 4.00 2.89
N ALA A 145 -10.05 4.61 2.86
CA ALA A 145 -8.88 4.06 2.18
C ALA A 145 -8.60 2.59 2.58
N LYS A 146 -8.66 2.29 3.89
CA LYS A 146 -8.45 0.94 4.42
C LYS A 146 -9.52 -0.06 3.95
N GLN A 147 -10.78 0.35 3.92
CA GLN A 147 -11.86 -0.54 3.44
C GLN A 147 -11.70 -0.82 1.95
N LEU A 148 -11.34 0.18 1.15
CA LEU A 148 -11.10 -0.03 -0.28
C LEU A 148 -9.93 -0.98 -0.50
N GLU A 149 -8.80 -0.79 0.20
CA GLU A 149 -7.67 -1.72 0.13
C GLU A 149 -8.12 -3.15 0.50
N GLN A 150 -8.87 -3.33 1.58
CA GLN A 150 -9.35 -4.66 1.99
C GLN A 150 -10.28 -5.31 0.97
N LEU A 151 -11.09 -4.53 0.26
CA LEU A 151 -11.95 -5.06 -0.80
C LEU A 151 -11.15 -5.51 -2.03
N VAL A 152 -10.05 -4.81 -2.34
CA VAL A 152 -9.18 -5.12 -3.49
C VAL A 152 -8.18 -6.22 -3.17
N CYS A 153 -7.49 -6.12 -2.03
CA CYS A 153 -6.34 -6.93 -1.66
C CYS A 153 -6.65 -7.99 -0.59
N GLY A 154 -7.77 -7.88 0.12
CA GLY A 154 -8.06 -8.75 1.27
C GLY A 154 -7.36 -8.27 2.54
N LEU A 155 -7.50 -9.05 3.61
CA LEU A 155 -6.99 -8.70 4.93
C LEU A 155 -5.46 -8.83 4.97
N PRO A 156 -4.74 -7.77 5.39
CA PRO A 156 -3.28 -7.82 5.52
C PRO A 156 -2.84 -8.69 6.71
N GLU A 157 -3.68 -8.79 7.74
CA GLU A 157 -3.41 -9.60 8.92
C GLU A 157 -3.96 -11.02 8.75
N VAL A 158 -3.10 -12.01 8.98
CA VAL A 158 -3.47 -13.43 8.93
C VAL A 158 -3.90 -13.88 10.33
N SER A 159 -5.20 -13.83 10.58
CA SER A 159 -5.80 -14.29 11.84
C SER A 159 -5.75 -15.81 11.94
N VAL A 160 -5.16 -16.33 13.03
CA VAL A 160 -5.12 -17.76 13.32
C VAL A 160 -6.54 -18.32 13.56
N GLU A 161 -7.39 -17.55 14.25
CA GLU A 161 -8.79 -17.93 14.45
C GLU A 161 -9.55 -18.10 13.14
N MET A 162 -9.27 -17.22 12.17
CA MET A 162 -9.86 -17.31 10.84
C MET A 162 -9.37 -18.57 10.11
N LEU A 163 -8.08 -18.88 10.17
CA LEU A 163 -7.51 -20.11 9.63
C LEU A 163 -8.17 -21.36 10.24
N LYS A 164 -8.37 -21.38 11.56
CA LYS A 164 -9.07 -22.46 12.28
C LYS A 164 -10.51 -22.67 11.79
N LYS A 165 -11.22 -21.60 11.41
CA LYS A 165 -12.61 -21.70 10.88
C LYS A 165 -12.67 -22.30 9.46
N VAL A 166 -11.58 -22.21 8.71
CA VAL A 166 -11.56 -22.54 7.28
C VAL A 166 -10.65 -23.70 6.92
N VAL A 167 -9.95 -24.30 7.87
CA VAL A 167 -9.22 -25.56 7.67
C VAL A 167 -10.20 -26.73 7.48
N ARG A 168 -9.75 -27.76 6.77
CA ARG A 168 -10.36 -29.10 6.80
C ARG A 168 -9.35 -30.12 7.29
N TYR A 169 -9.76 -30.95 8.24
CA TYR A 169 -8.94 -32.07 8.71
C TYR A 169 -9.31 -33.33 7.93
N ARG A 170 -8.30 -34.09 7.51
CA ARG A 170 -8.46 -35.40 6.87
C ARG A 170 -7.57 -36.40 7.57
N ASP A 171 -8.13 -37.53 7.98
CA ASP A 171 -7.43 -38.62 8.69
C ASP A 171 -6.75 -38.16 10.00
N ILE A 172 -7.21 -37.03 10.54
CA ILE A 172 -6.81 -36.44 11.83
C ILE A 172 -7.98 -35.62 12.38
N THR A 173 -8.06 -35.46 13.69
CA THR A 173 -9.06 -34.63 14.37
C THR A 173 -8.41 -33.37 14.94
N ASP A 174 -9.20 -32.33 15.14
CA ASP A 174 -8.78 -31.07 15.78
C ASP A 174 -8.27 -31.27 17.22
N SER A 175 -8.78 -32.29 17.92
CA SER A 175 -8.33 -32.71 19.24
C SER A 175 -6.95 -33.38 19.28
N HIS A 176 -6.36 -33.72 18.13
CA HIS A 176 -5.07 -34.41 18.08
C HIS A 176 -3.93 -33.47 18.52
N GLN A 177 -2.99 -33.99 19.32
CA GLN A 177 -1.90 -33.19 19.90
C GLN A 177 -1.09 -32.39 18.87
N LEU A 178 -0.74 -33.01 17.73
CA LEU A 178 -0.04 -32.34 16.62
C LEU A 178 -0.81 -31.12 16.06
N ILE A 179 -2.15 -31.18 16.05
CA ILE A 179 -2.98 -30.04 15.62
C ILE A 179 -2.91 -28.92 16.66
N GLY A 180 -2.97 -29.27 17.94
CA GLY A 180 -2.77 -28.32 19.04
C GLY A 180 -1.43 -27.58 18.93
N TRP A 181 -0.34 -28.32 18.73
CA TRP A 181 0.99 -27.72 18.57
C TRP A 181 1.10 -26.83 17.33
N LEU A 182 0.56 -27.25 16.18
CA LEU A 182 0.54 -26.42 14.97
C LEU A 182 -0.12 -25.06 15.24
N TRP A 183 -1.30 -25.07 15.87
CA TRP A 183 -2.03 -23.84 16.15
C TRP A 183 -1.35 -22.96 17.18
N GLN A 184 -0.76 -23.56 18.22
CA GLN A 184 0.02 -22.84 19.21
C GLN A 184 1.22 -22.14 18.55
N SER A 185 1.97 -22.84 17.69
CA SER A 185 3.08 -22.23 16.95
C SER A 185 2.60 -21.09 16.05
N LEU A 186 1.48 -21.24 15.35
CA LEU A 186 0.92 -20.16 14.54
C LEU A 186 0.47 -18.96 15.38
N GLU A 187 0.00 -19.16 16.61
CA GLU A 187 -0.31 -18.06 17.55
C GLU A 187 0.94 -17.33 18.02
N GLU A 188 2.07 -18.03 18.18
CA GLU A 188 3.37 -17.45 18.54
C GLU A 188 4.05 -16.72 17.37
N PHE A 189 3.70 -17.05 16.13
CA PHE A 189 4.25 -16.41 14.92
C PHE A 189 3.87 -14.93 14.81
N THR A 190 4.81 -14.14 14.29
CA THR A 190 4.57 -12.80 13.75
C THR A 190 3.61 -12.83 12.56
N ASN A 191 3.02 -11.69 12.19
CA ASN A 191 2.13 -11.65 11.03
C ASN A 191 2.88 -12.02 9.74
N GLU A 192 4.13 -11.61 9.60
CA GLU A 192 5.01 -11.92 8.47
C GLU A 192 5.19 -13.44 8.32
N GLU A 193 5.45 -14.14 9.42
CA GLU A 193 5.58 -15.61 9.44
C GLU A 193 4.23 -16.29 9.13
N ARG A 194 3.12 -15.76 9.62
CA ARG A 194 1.77 -16.27 9.28
C ARG A 194 1.43 -16.05 7.80
N VAL A 195 1.87 -14.96 7.19
CA VAL A 195 1.75 -14.71 5.74
C VAL A 195 2.58 -15.73 4.96
N LEU A 196 3.80 -16.05 5.41
CA LEU A 196 4.62 -17.10 4.78
C LEU A 196 3.95 -18.47 4.88
N PHE A 197 3.37 -18.81 6.03
CA PHE A 197 2.57 -20.02 6.19
C PHE A 197 1.37 -20.04 5.21
N LEU A 198 0.61 -18.95 5.12
CA LEU A 198 -0.53 -18.85 4.21
C LEU A 198 -0.12 -19.04 2.75
N ARG A 199 1.01 -18.43 2.34
CA ARG A 199 1.59 -18.61 1.01
C ARG A 199 1.98 -20.06 0.76
N PHE A 200 2.60 -20.72 1.74
CA PHE A 200 2.99 -22.11 1.64
C PHE A 200 1.79 -23.05 1.42
N VAL A 201 0.70 -22.87 2.18
CA VAL A 201 -0.46 -23.79 2.12
C VAL A 201 -1.48 -23.45 1.04
N SER A 202 -1.52 -22.21 0.55
CA SER A 202 -2.57 -21.74 -0.36
C SER A 202 -2.09 -20.93 -1.57
N GLY A 203 -0.81 -20.57 -1.62
CA GLY A 203 -0.26 -19.65 -2.62
C GLY A 203 -0.69 -18.19 -2.45
N ARG A 204 -1.40 -17.83 -1.36
CA ARG A 204 -1.94 -16.48 -1.14
C ARG A 204 -1.15 -15.72 -0.08
N SER A 205 -1.02 -14.42 -0.28
CA SER A 205 -0.38 -13.49 0.67
C SER A 205 -1.37 -12.90 1.68
N ARG A 206 -2.68 -12.92 1.38
CA ARG A 206 -3.73 -12.27 2.18
C ARG A 206 -4.96 -13.15 2.30
N LEU A 207 -5.68 -13.02 3.41
CA LEU A 207 -6.95 -13.72 3.63
C LEU A 207 -8.10 -12.97 2.96
N PRO A 208 -9.11 -13.67 2.40
CA PRO A 208 -10.36 -13.01 2.00
C PRO A 208 -11.04 -12.36 3.19
N SER A 209 -11.68 -11.20 2.95
CA SER A 209 -12.33 -10.41 3.99
C SER A 209 -13.55 -11.10 4.62
N ASN A 210 -14.15 -12.08 3.94
CA ASN A 210 -15.23 -12.92 4.47
C ASN A 210 -14.84 -14.41 4.38
N PRO A 211 -14.98 -15.19 5.48
CA PRO A 211 -14.71 -16.63 5.45
C PRO A 211 -15.53 -17.43 4.44
N ALA A 212 -16.73 -16.96 4.11
CA ALA A 212 -17.57 -17.57 3.09
C ALA A 212 -16.94 -17.51 1.69
N ASP A 213 -16.04 -16.54 1.44
CA ASP A 213 -15.37 -16.35 0.16
C ASP A 213 -14.17 -17.31 -0.02
N ILE A 214 -13.83 -18.11 0.99
CA ILE A 214 -12.78 -19.13 0.91
C ILE A 214 -13.36 -20.38 0.23
N THR A 215 -13.29 -20.39 -1.11
CA THR A 215 -13.78 -21.49 -1.94
C THR A 215 -12.95 -22.77 -1.80
N GLN A 216 -11.64 -22.63 -1.59
CA GLN A 216 -10.72 -23.75 -1.40
C GLN A 216 -10.09 -23.69 -0.02
N LYS A 217 -10.63 -24.51 0.88
CA LYS A 217 -10.12 -24.69 2.25
C LYS A 217 -8.78 -25.43 2.20
N PHE A 218 -7.76 -24.92 2.90
CA PHE A 218 -6.52 -25.67 3.08
C PHE A 218 -6.77 -26.87 3.98
N GLN A 219 -6.00 -27.95 3.77
CA GLN A 219 -6.25 -29.23 4.40
C GLN A 219 -5.05 -29.65 5.23
N ILE A 220 -5.31 -30.17 6.43
CA ILE A 220 -4.31 -30.85 7.24
C ILE A 220 -4.60 -32.34 7.16
N ILE A 221 -3.62 -33.08 6.64
CA ILE A 221 -3.72 -34.51 6.40
C ILE A 221 -2.63 -35.20 7.19
N LYS A 222 -2.99 -36.24 7.95
CA LYS A 222 -1.98 -37.12 8.54
C LYS A 222 -1.42 -38.03 7.45
N VAL A 223 -0.13 -37.91 7.16
CA VAL A 223 0.57 -38.79 6.22
C VAL A 223 1.39 -39.79 7.04
N ASP A 224 0.91 -41.02 7.13
CA ASP A 224 1.70 -42.10 7.73
C ASP A 224 2.81 -42.47 6.74
N ARG A 225 4.07 -42.30 7.13
CA ARG A 225 5.20 -42.84 6.34
C ARG A 225 5.14 -44.36 6.42
N ILE A 226 4.88 -45.03 5.29
CA ILE A 226 5.22 -46.44 5.15
C ILE A 226 6.75 -46.50 5.12
N LEU A 227 7.37 -46.84 6.24
CA LEU A 227 8.76 -47.27 6.28
C LEU A 227 8.80 -48.67 5.66
N GLN A 228 8.85 -48.75 4.33
CA GLN A 228 9.27 -49.98 3.65
C GLN A 228 10.77 -50.15 3.91
N PHE A 229 11.11 -50.77 5.04
CA PHE A 229 12.39 -51.43 5.18
C PHE A 229 12.27 -52.78 4.46
N ASP A 230 12.51 -52.77 3.15
CA ASP A 230 12.84 -53.99 2.44
C ASP A 230 14.25 -54.41 2.92
N PHE A 231 14.29 -55.20 4.00
CA PHE A 231 15.48 -55.96 4.35
C PHE A 231 15.69 -57.03 3.28
N LEU A 232 16.67 -56.78 2.40
CA LEU A 232 17.35 -57.80 1.59
C LEU A 232 18.07 -58.81 2.47
#